data_AF-A0A7V9WSF0-F1
#
_entry.id   AF-A0A7V9WSF0-F1
#
_cell.length_a   1.000
_cell.length_b   1.000
_cell.length_c   1.000
_cell.angle_alpha   90.00
_cell.angle_beta   90.00
_cell.angle_gamma   90.00
#
_symmetry.space_group_name_H-M   'P 1'
#
loop_
_entity.id
_entity.type
_entity.pdbx_description
1 polymer ?
#
loop_
_entity_poly.entity_id
_entity_poly.type
_entity_poly.pdbx_seq_one_letter_code
_entity_poly.pdbx_strand_id
1 'polypeptide(L)'
;MYKEDEFNYFVSTRNNLELVIDSLVLMIPDREFYYPEIQTGEFRDYQKDIYDLIKIGYVGVYEIQKDYENKLKELANFKRKLLKFGLLMQPLDKQKEIVMNLASQYRLHKRLLKQRENFRGDERD
;
A
#
# COMPACT_ATOMS: atom_id res chain seq x y z
N MET A 1 9.00 19.01 7.92
CA MET A 1 9.86 19.94 7.18
C MET A 1 11.16 19.27 6.77
N TYR A 2 12.30 19.39 7.47
CA TYR A 2 13.61 18.97 6.92
C TYR A 2 13.68 17.59 6.21
N LYS A 3 13.03 16.55 6.72
CA LYS A 3 13.05 15.20 6.10
C LYS A 3 12.07 14.99 4.95
N GLU A 4 11.07 15.83 4.83
CA GLU A 4 10.12 15.84 3.71
C GLU A 4 10.74 16.61 2.54
N ASP A 5 11.34 17.77 2.82
CA ASP A 5 12.06 18.56 1.82
C ASP A 5 13.26 17.77 1.23
N GLU A 6 14.02 17.05 2.08
CA GLU A 6 15.10 16.15 1.64
C GLU A 6 14.59 15.00 0.77
N PHE A 7 13.42 14.43 1.08
CA PHE A 7 12.83 13.37 0.27
C PHE A 7 12.32 13.90 -1.07
N ASN A 8 11.68 15.05 -1.06
CA ASN A 8 11.17 15.69 -2.28
C ASN A 8 12.35 16.04 -3.20
N TYR A 9 13.44 16.58 -2.66
CA TYR A 9 14.66 16.77 -3.41
C TYR A 9 15.19 15.45 -3.99
N PHE A 10 15.33 14.41 -3.16
CA PHE A 10 15.79 13.08 -3.57
C PHE A 10 14.96 12.49 -4.73
N VAL A 11 13.63 12.58 -4.67
CA VAL A 11 12.74 12.09 -5.74
C VAL A 11 12.83 12.98 -6.98
N SER A 12 12.94 14.30 -6.82
CA SER A 12 12.97 15.24 -7.94
C SER A 12 14.18 15.07 -8.86
N THR A 13 15.34 14.68 -8.29
CA THR A 13 16.60 14.52 -9.03
C THR A 13 16.73 13.19 -9.78
N ARG A 14 15.74 12.31 -9.67
CA ARG A 14 15.78 10.95 -10.25
C ARG A 14 15.27 10.93 -11.70
N ASN A 15 15.88 10.09 -12.52
CA ASN A 15 15.43 9.75 -13.88
C ASN A 15 14.56 8.48 -13.93
N ASN A 16 14.65 7.60 -12.92
CA ASN A 16 13.77 6.46 -12.73
C ASN A 16 13.32 6.38 -11.26
N LEU A 17 12.11 5.87 -11.01
CA LEU A 17 11.51 5.71 -9.68
C LEU A 17 11.00 4.29 -9.42
N GLU A 18 11.29 3.31 -10.26
CA GLU A 18 10.73 1.96 -10.14
C GLU A 18 10.98 1.35 -8.75
N LEU A 19 12.22 1.38 -8.25
CA LEU A 19 12.55 0.84 -6.94
C LEU A 19 11.94 1.65 -5.78
N VAL A 20 11.82 2.98 -5.97
CA VAL A 20 11.16 3.88 -5.01
C VAL A 20 9.67 3.57 -4.94
N ILE A 21 9.01 3.40 -6.08
CA ILE A 21 7.59 3.05 -6.20
C ILE A 21 7.34 1.70 -5.56
N ASP A 22 8.18 0.69 -5.83
CA ASP A 22 8.06 -0.63 -5.22
C ASP A 22 8.12 -0.56 -3.70
N SER A 23 9.11 0.14 -3.18
CA SER A 23 9.30 0.29 -1.74
C SER A 23 8.16 1.09 -1.10
N LEU A 24 7.72 2.17 -1.74
CA LEU A 24 6.59 2.98 -1.29
C LEU A 24 5.32 2.14 -1.17
N VAL A 25 4.95 1.46 -2.25
CA VAL A 25 3.71 0.68 -2.37
C VAL A 25 3.69 -0.52 -1.39
N LEU A 26 4.85 -1.14 -1.14
CA LEU A 26 5.00 -2.19 -0.13
C LEU A 26 4.88 -1.65 1.31
N MET A 27 5.28 -0.40 1.55
CA MET A 27 5.20 0.21 2.89
C MET A 27 3.81 0.72 3.26
N ILE A 28 2.91 0.89 2.28
CA ILE A 28 1.50 1.23 2.54
C ILE A 28 0.84 0.06 3.27
N PRO A 29 0.22 0.29 4.45
CA PRO A 29 -0.45 -0.76 5.21
C PRO A 29 -1.59 -1.43 4.42
N ASP A 30 -1.72 -2.75 4.54
CA ASP A 30 -2.77 -3.53 3.85
C ASP A 30 -4.17 -2.94 4.05
N ARG A 31 -4.47 -2.46 5.26
CA ARG A 31 -5.76 -1.86 5.59
C ARG A 31 -6.15 -0.71 4.70
N GLU A 32 -5.20 0.09 4.22
CA GLU A 32 -5.51 1.24 3.35
C GLU A 32 -6.07 0.77 1.99
N PHE A 33 -5.82 -0.49 1.62
CA PHE A 33 -6.32 -1.07 0.38
C PHE A 33 -7.72 -1.69 0.52
N TYR A 34 -8.13 -2.14 1.71
CA TYR A 34 -9.45 -2.79 1.90
C TYR A 34 -10.40 -2.02 2.83
N TYR A 35 -9.98 -0.89 3.41
CA TYR A 35 -10.79 -0.13 4.37
C TYR A 35 -12.18 0.24 3.83
N PRO A 36 -12.33 0.71 2.57
CA PRO A 36 -13.64 1.01 2.02
C PRO A 36 -14.56 -0.21 1.96
N GLU A 37 -14.02 -1.38 1.61
CA GLU A 37 -14.78 -2.63 1.45
C GLU A 37 -15.23 -3.23 2.80
N ILE A 38 -14.47 -3.04 3.86
CA ILE A 38 -14.89 -3.49 5.20
C ILE A 38 -15.89 -2.52 5.85
N GLN A 39 -16.00 -1.28 5.34
CA GLN A 39 -17.03 -0.33 5.78
C GLN A 39 -18.34 -0.49 5.02
N THR A 40 -18.28 -0.95 3.77
CA THR A 40 -19.45 -1.11 2.90
C THR A 40 -19.29 -2.29 1.95
N GLY A 41 -20.33 -3.11 1.78
CA GLY A 41 -20.35 -4.22 0.82
C GLY A 41 -20.06 -5.59 1.44
N GLU A 42 -19.61 -6.52 0.58
CA GLU A 42 -19.55 -7.96 0.89
C GLU A 42 -18.64 -8.30 2.08
N PHE A 43 -17.50 -7.62 2.23
CA PHE A 43 -16.60 -7.88 3.36
C PHE A 43 -17.21 -7.45 4.70
N ARG A 44 -17.99 -6.36 4.73
CA ARG A 44 -18.74 -5.97 5.92
C ARG A 44 -19.78 -7.01 6.29
N ASP A 45 -20.51 -7.53 5.31
CA ASP A 45 -21.54 -8.53 5.56
C ASP A 45 -20.91 -9.86 6.01
N TYR A 46 -19.80 -10.26 5.40
CA TYR A 46 -19.03 -11.41 5.86
C TYR A 46 -18.53 -11.25 7.31
N GLN A 47 -18.10 -10.04 7.70
CA GLN A 47 -17.71 -9.77 9.08
C GLN A 47 -18.88 -9.90 10.07
N LYS A 48 -20.10 -9.53 9.66
CA LYS A 48 -21.32 -9.74 10.48
C LYS A 48 -21.65 -11.21 10.60
N ASP A 49 -21.56 -11.97 9.51
CA ASP A 49 -21.81 -13.41 9.53
C ASP A 49 -20.87 -14.12 10.51
N ILE A 50 -19.59 -13.77 10.51
CA ILE A 50 -18.62 -14.27 11.49
C ILE A 50 -19.06 -13.92 12.93
N TYR A 51 -19.48 -12.68 13.17
CA TYR A 51 -19.94 -12.25 14.49
C TYR A 51 -21.16 -13.04 14.97
N ASP A 52 -22.13 -13.28 14.09
CA ASP A 52 -23.33 -14.05 14.40
C ASP A 52 -22.99 -15.52 14.68
N LEU A 53 -22.06 -16.11 13.93
CA LEU A 53 -21.57 -17.48 14.17
C LEU A 53 -20.86 -17.61 15.53
N ILE A 54 -20.08 -16.61 15.94
CA ILE A 54 -19.49 -16.56 17.30
C ILE A 54 -20.59 -16.53 18.35
N LYS A 55 -21.60 -15.68 18.15
CA LYS A 55 -22.70 -15.48 19.11
C LYS A 55 -23.51 -16.75 19.35
N ILE A 56 -23.69 -17.58 18.33
CA ILE A 56 -24.39 -18.88 18.46
C ILE A 56 -23.48 -20.02 18.91
N GLY A 57 -22.18 -19.77 19.14
CA GLY A 57 -21.23 -20.77 19.62
C GLY A 57 -20.83 -21.81 18.56
N TYR A 58 -20.79 -21.43 17.28
CA TYR A 58 -20.36 -22.34 16.22
C TYR A 58 -18.88 -22.73 16.39
N VAL A 59 -18.57 -24.03 16.30
CA VAL A 59 -17.24 -24.58 16.62
C VAL A 59 -16.22 -24.35 15.48
N GLY A 60 -16.67 -24.06 14.25
CA GLY A 60 -15.81 -23.85 13.06
C GLY A 60 -15.60 -22.38 12.67
N VAL A 61 -15.78 -21.44 13.60
CA VAL A 61 -15.60 -20.01 13.30
C VAL A 61 -14.16 -19.68 12.89
N TYR A 62 -13.19 -20.40 13.45
CA TYR A 62 -11.77 -20.11 13.21
C TYR A 62 -11.40 -20.23 11.73
N GLU A 63 -11.86 -21.28 11.05
CA GLU A 63 -11.62 -21.50 9.62
C GLU A 63 -12.23 -20.39 8.77
N ILE A 64 -13.42 -19.90 9.17
CA ILE A 64 -14.15 -18.83 8.49
C ILE A 64 -13.44 -17.48 8.69
N GLN A 65 -12.96 -17.20 9.90
CA GLN A 65 -12.13 -16.01 10.16
C GLN A 65 -10.87 -16.01 9.32
N LYS A 66 -10.20 -17.16 9.23
CA LYS A 66 -9.00 -17.32 8.41
C LYS A 66 -9.29 -17.12 6.92
N ASP A 67 -10.41 -17.64 6.41
CA ASP A 67 -10.84 -17.39 5.02
C ASP A 67 -11.08 -15.90 4.77
N TYR A 68 -11.79 -15.22 5.67
CA TYR A 68 -12.01 -13.78 5.60
C TYR A 68 -10.69 -12.98 5.57
N GLU A 69 -9.75 -13.29 6.46
CA GLU A 69 -8.42 -12.67 6.49
C GLU A 69 -7.63 -12.93 5.19
N ASN A 70 -7.71 -14.14 4.64
CA ASN A 70 -7.08 -14.47 3.36
C ASN A 70 -7.65 -13.63 2.21
N LYS A 71 -8.98 -13.49 2.14
CA LYS A 71 -9.62 -12.65 1.11
C LYS A 71 -9.23 -11.18 1.23
N LEU A 72 -9.14 -10.64 2.44
CA LEU A 72 -8.64 -9.27 2.66
C LEU A 72 -7.18 -9.12 2.19
N LYS A 73 -6.34 -10.13 2.46
CA LYS A 73 -4.95 -10.14 2.02
C LYS A 73 -4.82 -10.23 0.49
N GLU A 74 -5.65 -11.05 -0.16
CA GLU A 74 -5.70 -11.14 -1.62
C GLU A 74 -6.13 -9.82 -2.25
N LEU A 75 -7.18 -9.18 -1.70
CA LEU A 75 -7.64 -7.87 -2.15
C LEU A 75 -6.54 -6.80 -2.00
N ALA A 76 -5.89 -6.76 -0.84
CA ALA A 76 -4.78 -5.83 -0.59
C ALA A 76 -3.65 -6.04 -1.60
N ASN A 77 -3.25 -7.29 -1.84
CA ASN A 77 -2.19 -7.61 -2.81
C ASN A 77 -2.59 -7.25 -4.24
N PHE A 78 -3.84 -7.48 -4.63
CA PHE A 78 -4.33 -7.12 -5.95
C PHE A 78 -4.30 -5.60 -6.16
N LYS A 79 -4.90 -4.83 -5.25
CA LYS A 79 -4.93 -3.37 -5.34
C LYS A 79 -3.54 -2.75 -5.23
N ARG A 80 -2.65 -3.35 -4.43
CA ARG A 80 -1.23 -2.97 -4.37
C ARG A 80 -0.55 -3.10 -5.73
N LYS A 81 -0.76 -4.22 -6.42
CA LYS A 81 -0.23 -4.43 -7.79
C LYS A 81 -0.82 -3.41 -8.77
N LEU A 82 -2.11 -3.12 -8.69
CA LEU A 82 -2.76 -2.10 -9.52
C LEU A 82 -2.19 -0.71 -9.26
N LEU A 83 -1.94 -0.33 -8.00
CA LEU A 83 -1.31 0.95 -7.65
C LEU A 83 0.10 1.05 -8.24
N LYS A 84 0.94 0.01 -8.06
CA LYS A 84 2.28 -0.05 -8.67
C LYS A 84 2.20 0.13 -10.19
N PHE A 85 1.35 -0.66 -10.85
CA PHE A 85 1.18 -0.60 -12.30
C PHE A 85 0.72 0.78 -12.77
N GLY A 86 -0.32 1.33 -12.12
CA GLY A 86 -0.87 2.64 -12.46
C GLY A 86 0.15 3.77 -12.30
N LEU A 87 1.02 3.70 -11.28
CA LEU A 87 2.13 4.63 -11.08
C LEU A 87 3.15 4.51 -12.21
N LEU A 88 3.64 3.31 -12.51
CA LEU A 88 4.68 3.09 -13.54
C LEU A 88 4.22 3.49 -14.95
N MET A 89 2.92 3.43 -15.23
CA MET A 89 2.34 3.87 -16.50
C MET A 89 2.30 5.41 -16.67
N GLN A 90 2.52 6.18 -15.60
CA GLN A 90 2.53 7.64 -15.70
C GLN A 90 3.85 8.16 -16.28
N PRO A 91 3.85 9.34 -16.92
CA PRO A 91 5.09 10.07 -17.21
C PRO A 91 5.89 10.34 -15.93
N LEU A 92 7.22 10.39 -16.03
CA LEU A 92 8.13 10.52 -14.88
C LEU A 92 7.79 11.69 -13.95
N ASP A 93 7.47 12.87 -14.51
CA ASP A 93 7.12 14.05 -13.69
C ASP A 93 5.86 13.79 -12.85
N LYS A 94 4.89 13.07 -13.41
CA LYS A 94 3.68 12.69 -12.69
C LYS A 94 3.95 11.58 -11.67
N GLN A 95 4.85 10.64 -11.96
CA GLN A 95 5.32 9.67 -10.98
C GLN A 95 5.94 10.37 -9.76
N LYS A 96 6.83 11.34 -9.98
CA LYS A 96 7.48 12.13 -8.91
C LYS A 96 6.44 12.79 -8.02
N GLU A 97 5.48 13.50 -8.61
CA GLU A 97 4.39 14.16 -7.89
C GLU A 97 3.60 13.17 -7.03
N ILE A 98 3.16 12.04 -7.61
CA ILE A 98 2.33 11.07 -6.89
C ILE A 98 3.14 10.38 -5.79
N VAL A 99 4.41 10.03 -6.04
CA VAL A 99 5.31 9.43 -5.03
C VAL A 99 5.48 10.35 -3.83
N MET A 100 5.72 11.65 -4.05
CA MET A 100 5.83 12.64 -2.97
C MET A 100 4.52 12.73 -2.18
N ASN A 101 3.38 12.84 -2.87
CA ASN A 101 2.07 12.95 -2.22
C ASN A 101 1.74 11.71 -1.38
N LEU A 102 1.94 10.50 -1.91
CA LEU A 102 1.69 9.26 -1.17
C LEU A 102 2.67 9.10 0.00
N ALA A 103 3.94 9.43 -0.18
CA ALA A 103 4.91 9.39 0.91
C ALA A 103 4.52 10.36 2.04
N SER A 104 3.90 11.50 1.71
CA SER A 104 3.39 12.45 2.70
C SER A 104 2.14 11.98 3.40
N GLN A 105 1.14 11.55 2.63
CA GLN A 105 -0.10 10.98 3.15
C GLN A 105 0.15 9.86 4.17
N TYR A 106 1.09 8.96 3.88
CA TYR A 106 1.41 7.82 4.74
C TYR A 106 2.63 8.04 5.65
N ARG A 107 3.20 9.25 5.68
CA ARG A 107 4.37 9.64 6.49
C ARG A 107 5.59 8.73 6.29
N LEU A 108 5.83 8.29 5.06
CA LEU A 108 6.87 7.32 4.69
C LEU A 108 8.22 7.94 4.34
N HIS A 109 8.32 9.26 4.18
CA HIS A 109 9.54 9.97 3.77
C HIS A 109 10.82 9.50 4.49
N LYS A 110 10.77 9.42 5.83
CA LYS A 110 11.93 9.01 6.64
C LYS A 110 12.35 7.56 6.39
N ARG A 111 11.39 6.67 6.14
CA ARG A 111 11.65 5.24 5.91
C ARG A 111 12.23 5.02 4.52
N LEU A 112 11.68 5.71 3.51
CA LEU A 112 12.19 5.66 2.15
C LEU A 112 13.59 6.27 2.05
N LEU A 113 13.84 7.42 2.68
CA LEU A 113 15.18 8.02 2.71
C LEU A 113 16.24 7.10 3.35
N LYS A 114 15.88 6.32 4.37
CA LYS A 114 16.81 5.33 4.96
C LYS A 114 17.22 4.22 3.99
N GLN A 115 16.43 3.99 2.95
CA GLN A 115 16.68 2.99 1.92
C GLN A 115 17.28 3.58 0.64
N ARG A 116 17.65 4.87 0.62
CA ARG A 116 18.15 5.57 -0.59
C ARG A 116 19.26 4.83 -1.34
N GLU A 117 20.13 4.14 -0.61
CA GLU A 117 21.26 3.39 -1.17
C GLU A 117 20.78 2.20 -2.02
N ASN A 118 19.65 1.60 -1.64
CA ASN A 118 19.01 0.51 -2.38
C ASN A 118 18.40 0.99 -3.70
N PHE A 119 18.20 2.30 -3.85
CA PHE A 119 17.61 2.88 -5.04
C PHE A 119 18.67 3.30 -6.07
N ARG A 120 19.98 3.22 -5.78
CA ARG A 120 21.04 3.62 -6.73
C ARG A 120 20.99 2.93 -8.10
N GLY A 121 20.27 1.82 -8.23
CA GLY A 121 20.03 1.16 -9.52
C GLY A 121 19.17 1.99 -10.51
N ASP A 122 18.38 2.93 -10.01
CA ASP A 122 17.52 3.80 -10.83
C ASP A 122 18.32 4.87 -11.62
N GLU A 123 19.62 5.01 -11.40
CA GLU A 123 20.47 6.07 -11.99
C GLU A 123 21.18 5.62 -13.29
N ARG A 124 20.95 4.40 -13.78
CA ARG A 124 21.57 3.88 -15.02
C ARG A 124 20.60 4.02 -16.20
N ASP A 125 20.87 5.04 -17.01
CA ASP A 125 20.42 5.34 -18.39
C ASP A 125 19.00 4.93 -18.82
#